data_AF-A0A1M5DSZ9-F1
#
_entry.id   AF-A0A1M5DSZ9-F1
#
_cell.length_a   1.000
_cell.length_b   1.000
_cell.length_c   1.000
_cell.angle_alpha   90.00
_cell.angle_beta   90.00
_cell.angle_gamma   90.00
#
_symmetry.space_group_name_H-M   'P 1'
#
loop_
_entity.id
_entity.type
_entity.pdbx_description
1 polymer ?
#
loop_
_entity_poly.entity_id
_entity_poly.type
_entity_poly.pdbx_seq_one_letter_code
_entity_poly.pdbx_strand_id
1 'polypeptide(L)'
;MCLGVPGRIVTVDAPPDRPDLRTGTVDFGGVRRAVCLAYTPEAEVGDHVIVHVGFAISRVDEAEAARTLAVLRAMPDALDAELGPEPEEGGT
;
A
#
# COMPACT_ATOMS: atom_id res chain seq x y z
N MET A 1 10.50 7.84 1.95
CA MET A 1 9.50 6.99 1.27
C MET A 1 9.78 5.54 1.67
N CYS A 2 9.27 5.09 2.82
CA CYS A 2 9.52 3.75 3.37
C CYS A 2 8.19 3.06 3.71
N LEU A 3 7.47 2.53 2.73
CA LEU A 3 6.14 1.96 2.98
C LEU A 3 6.17 0.52 3.54
N GLY A 4 7.04 0.20 4.50
CA GLY A 4 7.19 -1.13 5.11
C GLY A 4 5.98 -1.67 5.90
N VAL A 5 4.80 -1.08 5.68
CA VAL A 5 3.54 -1.37 6.35
C VAL A 5 2.55 -2.03 5.39
N PRO A 6 1.71 -2.96 5.89
CA PRO A 6 0.63 -3.53 5.10
C PRO A 6 -0.46 -2.50 4.85
N GLY A 7 -0.89 -2.38 3.60
CA GLY A 7 -2.03 -1.58 3.19
C GLY A 7 -3.03 -2.40 2.39
N ARG A 8 -4.30 -1.99 2.42
CA ARG A 8 -5.39 -2.66 1.73
C ARG A 8 -5.61 -2.06 0.34
N ILE A 9 -5.68 -2.90 -0.70
CA ILE A 9 -6.01 -2.45 -2.05
C ILE A 9 -7.48 -2.03 -2.10
N VAL A 10 -7.74 -0.79 -2.50
CA VAL A 10 -9.10 -0.25 -2.66
C VAL A 10 -9.50 -0.07 -4.11
N THR A 11 -8.55 0.10 -5.02
CA THR A 11 -8.78 0.10 -6.48
C THR A 11 -7.65 -0.60 -7.21
N VAL A 12 -7.98 -1.14 -8.38
CA VAL A 12 -7.03 -1.75 -9.30
C VAL A 12 -7.35 -1.25 -10.70
N ASP A 13 -6.32 -0.79 -11.40
CA ASP A 13 -6.37 -0.37 -12.80
C ASP A 13 -5.36 -1.20 -13.60
N ALA A 14 -5.85 -1.92 -14.61
CA ALA A 14 -5.04 -2.76 -15.49
C ALA A 14 -5.34 -2.38 -16.95
N PRO A 15 -4.45 -1.65 -17.63
CA PRO A 15 -4.65 -1.27 -19.03
C PRO A 15 -4.71 -2.53 -19.92
N PRO A 16 -5.69 -2.64 -20.83
CA PRO A 16 -5.84 -3.83 -21.69
C PRO A 16 -4.64 -4.07 -22.61
N ASP A 17 -3.96 -2.99 -23.03
CA ASP A 17 -2.79 -3.06 -23.92
C ASP A 17 -1.48 -3.33 -23.16
N ARG A 18 -1.47 -3.19 -21.83
CA ARG A 18 -0.29 -3.27 -20.95
C ARG A 18 -0.63 -3.92 -19.61
N PRO A 19 -0.97 -5.22 -19.59
CA PRO A 19 -1.32 -5.94 -18.35
C PRO A 19 -0.16 -6.02 -17.36
N ASP A 20 1.08 -5.81 -17.82
CA ASP A 20 2.30 -5.71 -17.01
C ASP A 20 2.37 -4.44 -16.16
N LEU A 21 1.65 -3.38 -16.53
CA LEU A 21 1.63 -2.09 -15.83
C LEU A 21 0.39 -1.92 -14.97
N ARG A 22 0.10 -2.94 -14.16
CA ARG A 22 -1.01 -2.90 -13.22
C ARG A 22 -0.72 -1.89 -12.11
N THR A 23 -1.65 -0.97 -11.88
CA THR A 23 -1.59 0.03 -10.81
C THR A 23 -2.82 -0.09 -9.92
N GLY A 24 -2.77 0.53 -8.75
CA GLY A 24 -3.91 0.55 -7.85
C GLY A 24 -3.74 1.58 -6.75
N THR A 25 -4.82 1.83 -6.02
CA THR A 25 -4.80 2.65 -4.81
C THR A 25 -4.78 1.74 -3.60
N VAL A 26 -3.86 1.98 -2.67
CA VAL A 26 -3.72 1.25 -1.42
C VAL A 26 -4.01 2.19 -0.25
N ASP A 27 -4.85 1.74 0.67
CA ASP A 27 -5.22 2.43 1.91
C ASP A 27 -4.44 1.87 3.10
N PHE A 28 -3.75 2.75 3.81
CA PHE A 28 -2.95 2.42 4.99
C PHE A 28 -3.61 2.93 6.27
N GLY A 29 -4.90 2.68 6.44
CA GLY A 29 -5.65 3.12 7.61
C GLY A 29 -6.08 4.58 7.55
N GLY A 30 -6.51 5.03 6.37
CA GLY A 30 -6.98 6.40 6.11
C GLY A 30 -6.10 7.18 5.13
N VAL A 31 -4.84 6.79 5.00
CA VAL A 31 -3.90 7.37 4.05
C VAL A 31 -3.92 6.57 2.76
N ARG A 32 -4.25 7.22 1.64
CA ARG A 32 -4.30 6.58 0.31
C ARG A 32 -3.07 6.93 -0.53
N ARG A 33 -2.49 5.92 -1.18
CA ARG A 33 -1.35 6.08 -2.09
C ARG A 33 -1.55 5.29 -3.38
N ALA A 34 -1.11 5.86 -4.49
CA ALA A 34 -0.99 5.14 -5.75
C ALA A 34 0.22 4.20 -5.69
N VAL A 35 0.01 2.94 -6.08
CA VAL A 35 0.99 1.86 -5.97
C VAL A 35 1.02 1.06 -7.27
N CYS A 36 2.23 0.71 -7.71
CA CYS A 36 2.42 -0.22 -8.80
C CYS A 36 2.27 -1.66 -8.30
N LEU A 37 1.36 -2.41 -8.91
CA LEU A 37 1.02 -3.80 -8.57
C LEU A 37 1.66 -4.81 -9.53
N ALA A 38 2.61 -4.37 -10.37
CA ALA A 38 3.26 -5.23 -11.37
C ALA A 38 3.94 -6.48 -10.77
N TYR A 39 4.42 -6.41 -9.52
CA TYR A 39 5.05 -7.52 -8.82
C TYR A 39 4.08 -8.40 -8.02
N THR A 40 2.81 -8.01 -7.96
CA THR A 40 1.72 -8.75 -7.29
C THR A 40 0.49 -8.81 -8.23
N PRO A 41 0.63 -9.41 -9.43
CA PRO A 41 -0.44 -9.46 -10.42
C PRO A 41 -1.72 -10.17 -9.92
N GLU A 42 -1.57 -11.08 -8.95
CA GLU A 42 -2.64 -11.82 -8.29
C GLU A 42 -3.36 -11.05 -7.17
N ALA A 43 -2.86 -9.89 -6.74
CA ALA A 43 -3.43 -9.17 -5.61
C ALA A 43 -4.67 -8.38 -6.03
N GLU A 44 -5.83 -8.62 -5.47
CA GLU A 44 -7.09 -7.99 -5.89
C GLU A 44 -7.58 -6.91 -4.91
N VAL A 45 -8.63 -6.19 -5.29
CA VAL A 45 -9.30 -5.25 -4.38
C VAL A 45 -9.74 -6.02 -3.12
N GLY A 46 -9.32 -5.54 -1.96
CA GLY A 46 -9.54 -6.22 -0.68
C GLY A 46 -8.31 -6.92 -0.12
N ASP A 47 -7.34 -7.27 -0.96
CA ASP A 47 -6.09 -7.88 -0.49
C ASP A 47 -5.21 -6.87 0.23
N HIS A 48 -4.37 -7.38 1.14
CA HIS A 48 -3.35 -6.59 1.80
C HIS A 48 -2.00 -6.83 1.15
N VAL A 49 -1.27 -5.74 0.89
CA VAL A 49 0.06 -5.78 0.27
C VAL A 49 1.06 -4.97 1.09
N ILE A 50 2.30 -5.42 1.09
CA ILE A 50 3.44 -4.66 1.60
C ILE A 50 3.96 -3.81 0.44
N VAL A 51 4.19 -2.51 0.70
CA VAL A 51 4.64 -1.58 -0.32
C VAL A 51 6.09 -1.18 -0.06
N HIS A 52 6.88 -0.96 -1.10
CA HIS A 52 8.23 -0.44 -0.93
C HIS A 52 8.52 0.49 -2.09
N VAL A 53 8.83 1.75 -1.78
CA VAL A 53 9.14 2.79 -2.78
C VAL A 53 8.07 2.91 -3.87
N GLY A 54 6.79 2.73 -3.52
CA GLY A 54 5.65 2.82 -4.45
C GLY A 54 5.31 1.52 -5.21
N PHE A 55 5.95 0.40 -4.90
CA PHE A 55 5.64 -0.91 -5.49
C PHE A 55 5.10 -1.87 -4.44
N ALA A 56 4.02 -2.58 -4.76
CA ALA A 56 3.57 -3.71 -3.95
C ALA A 56 4.51 -4.90 -4.19
N ILE A 57 5.31 -5.25 -3.19
CA ILE A 57 6.36 -6.27 -3.33
C ILE A 57 5.88 -7.67 -2.97
N SER A 58 4.89 -7.77 -2.07
CA SER A 58 4.32 -9.05 -1.62
C SER A 58 2.87 -8.86 -1.16
N ARG A 59 2.04 -9.86 -1.40
CA ARG A 59 0.73 -10.00 -0.74
C ARG A 59 0.93 -10.57 0.66
N VAL A 60 0.14 -10.09 1.60
CA VAL A 60 0.12 -10.59 2.99
C VAL A 60 -1.30 -10.98 3.35
N ASP A 61 -1.46 -12.00 4.20
CA ASP A 61 -2.79 -12.38 4.67
C ASP A 61 -3.35 -11.34 5.65
N GLU A 62 -4.67 -11.26 5.76
CA GLU A 62 -5.33 -10.27 6.61
C GLU A 62 -4.95 -10.41 8.09
N ALA A 63 -4.72 -11.62 8.59
CA ALA A 63 -4.38 -11.85 10.00
C ALA A 63 -2.94 -11.45 10.32
N GLU A 64 -2.02 -11.62 9.38
CA GLU A 64 -0.64 -11.13 9.46
C GLU A 64 -0.59 -9.60 9.29
N ALA A 65 -1.34 -9.05 8.32
CA ALA A 65 -1.49 -7.59 8.17
C ALA A 65 -1.98 -6.95 9.48
N ALA A 66 -3.03 -7.50 10.08
CA ALA A 66 -3.61 -7.00 11.32
C ALA A 66 -2.65 -7.11 12.50
N ARG A 67 -1.88 -8.20 12.60
CA ARG A 67 -0.85 -8.37 13.65
C ARG A 67 0.25 -7.34 13.52
N THR A 68 0.81 -7.16 12.32
CA THR A 68 1.85 -6.16 12.06
C THR A 68 1.33 -4.75 12.33
N LEU A 69 0.13 -4.42 11.85
CA LEU A 69 -0.49 -3.12 12.08
C LEU A 69 -0.79 -2.87 13.56
N ALA A 70 -1.21 -3.89 14.32
CA ALA A 70 -1.45 -3.78 15.75
C ALA A 70 -0.15 -3.48 16.52
N VAL A 71 0.96 -4.13 16.15
CA VAL A 71 2.28 -3.85 16.74
C VAL A 71 2.73 -2.42 16.41
N LEU A 72 2.57 -1.99 15.16
CA LEU A 72 2.93 -0.63 14.74
C LEU A 72 2.09 0.43 15.44
N ARG A 73 0.78 0.21 15.61
CA ARG A 73 -0.12 1.10 16.35
C ARG A 73 0.16 1.16 17.86
N ALA A 74 0.80 0.13 18.42
CA ALA A 74 1.20 0.13 19.82
C ALA A 74 2.46 0.99 20.09
N MET A 75 3.18 1.38 19.03
CA MET A 75 4.35 2.24 19.12
C MET A 75 3.97 3.66 18.67
N PRO A 76 4.12 4.69 19.52
CA PRO A 76 3.94 6.08 19.12
C PRO A 76 4.83 6.40 17.91
N ASP A 77 4.30 7.13 16.94
CA ASP A 77 5.00 7.66 15.76
C ASP A 77 5.55 6.62 14.77
N ALA A 78 5.47 5.31 15.04
CA ALA A 78 6.02 4.28 14.17
C ALA A 78 5.28 4.19 12.82
N LEU A 79 3.94 4.30 12.84
CA LEU A 79 3.15 4.29 11.61
C LEU A 79 3.41 5.54 10.76
N ASP A 80 3.52 6.70 11.41
CA ASP A 80 3.79 7.98 10.74
C ASP A 80 5.21 8.02 10.16
N ALA A 81 6.19 7.42 10.85
CA ALA A 81 7.56 7.31 10.36
C ALA A 81 7.67 6.48 9.06
N GLU A 82 6.89 5.41 8.94
CA GLU A 82 6.86 4.56 7.74
C GLU A 82 6.08 5.22 6.59
N LEU A 83 4.89 5.75 6.86
CA LEU A 83 4.08 6.42 5.84
C LEU A 83 4.75 7.68 5.28
N GLY A 84 5.61 8.31 6.08
CA GLY A 84 6.23 9.60 5.76
C GLY A 84 5.20 10.74 5.82
N PRO A 85 5.63 11.99 5.58
CA PRO A 85 4.71 13.12 5.53
C PRO A 85 3.64 12.88 4.46
N GLU A 86 2.41 13.28 4.76
CA GLU A 86 1.33 13.36 3.78
C GLU A 86 1.83 14.14 2.55
N PRO A 87 1.63 13.68 1.30
CA PRO A 87 1.94 14.48 0.14
C PRO A 87 1.10 15.74 0.27
N GLU A 88 1.78 16.88 0.33
CA GLU A 88 1.14 18.19 0.25
C GLU A 88 0.32 18.22 -1.04
N GLU A 89 -1.00 18.07 -0.93
CA GLU A 89 -1.89 18.31 -2.05
C GLU A 89 -1.89 19.81 -2.37
N GLY A 90 -1.12 20.18 -3.40
CA GLY A 90 -1.46 21.30 -4.28
C GLY A 90 -0.54 22.52 -4.25
N GLY A 91 0.01 22.82 -5.44
CA GLY A 91 0.02 24.20 -5.95
C GLY A 91 1.38 24.89 -6.05
N THR A 92 1.99 24.85 -7.23
CA THR A 92 2.19 26.03 -8.10
C THR A 92 2.45 25.56 -9.52
#